data_AF-A0A6L7JQ04-F1
#
_entry.id   AF-A0A6L7JQ04-F1
#
_cell.length_a   1.000
_cell.length_b   1.000
_cell.length_c   1.000
_cell.angle_alpha   90.00
_cell.angle_beta   90.00
_cell.angle_gamma   90.00
#
_symmetry.space_group_name_H-M   'P 1'
#
loop_
_entity.id
_entity.type
_entity.pdbx_description
1 polymer ?
#
loop_
_entity_poly.entity_id
_entity_poly.type
_entity_poly.pdbx_seq_one_letter_code
_entity_poly.pdbx_strand_id
1 'polypeptide(L)'
;MIDGSVEREVKLRIMNILYSDEIPDQRDVVIFCLMDACDMFRTLLGPVELNRMRPRISDISKLDLIGQATTKLIREIQVALVATHAPLF
;
A
#
# COMPACT_ATOMS: atom_id res chain seq x y z
N MET A 1 26.23 7.65 2.74
CA MET A 1 25.12 8.53 3.17
C MET A 1 23.93 8.23 2.27
N ILE A 2 22.79 7.85 2.84
CA ILE A 2 21.52 7.80 2.11
C ILE A 2 20.93 9.21 2.24
N ASP A 3 20.99 10.01 1.18
CA ASP A 3 20.56 11.44 1.18
C ASP A 3 19.02 11.61 1.08
N GLY A 4 18.25 10.55 1.36
CA GLY A 4 16.78 10.57 1.30
C GLY A 4 16.17 10.83 -0.09
N SER A 5 16.99 11.06 -1.13
CA SER A 5 16.55 11.33 -2.50
C SER A 5 15.70 10.19 -3.06
N VAL A 6 16.12 8.95 -2.84
CA VAL A 6 15.39 7.73 -3.26
C VAL A 6 14.03 7.65 -2.57
N GLU A 7 13.96 7.94 -1.27
CA GLU A 7 12.70 7.91 -0.52
C GLU A 7 11.72 8.98 -1.05
N ARG A 8 12.24 10.19 -1.32
CA ARG A 8 11.46 11.28 -1.90
C ARG A 8 10.95 10.94 -3.30
N GLU A 9 11.78 10.33 -4.13
CA GLU A 9 11.42 9.89 -5.48
C GLU A 9 10.30 8.84 -5.45
N VAL A 10 10.42 7.83 -4.57
CA VAL A 10 9.37 6.82 -4.39
C VAL A 10 8.07 7.45 -3.89
N LYS A 11 8.14 8.33 -2.89
CA LYS A 11 6.95 9.07 -2.40
C LYS A 11 6.26 9.84 -3.52
N LEU A 12 7.02 10.57 -4.34
CA LEU A 12 6.47 11.36 -5.45
C LEU A 12 5.81 10.47 -6.50
N ARG A 13 6.42 9.33 -6.86
CA ARG A 13 5.80 8.35 -7.77
C ARG A 13 4.48 7.83 -7.22
N ILE A 14 4.46 7.38 -5.97
CA ILE A 14 3.26 6.82 -5.34
C ILE A 14 2.13 7.85 -5.27
N MET A 15 2.46 9.10 -4.93
CA MET A 15 1.47 10.18 -4.94
C MET A 15 0.97 10.47 -6.35
N ASN A 16 1.86 10.55 -7.35
CA ASN A 16 1.41 10.73 -8.74
C ASN A 16 0.46 9.62 -9.20
N ILE A 17 0.74 8.36 -8.88
CA ILE A 17 -0.14 7.23 -9.20
C ILE A 17 -1.51 7.37 -8.51
N LEU A 18 -1.52 7.86 -7.26
CA LEU A 18 -2.73 8.02 -6.48
C LEU A 18 -3.64 9.13 -7.01
N TYR A 19 -3.09 10.25 -7.49
CA TYR A 19 -3.85 11.41 -7.96
C TYR A 19 -3.96 11.53 -9.49
N SER A 20 -3.28 10.65 -10.24
CA SER A 20 -3.35 10.59 -11.70
C SER A 20 -4.28 9.49 -12.18
N ASP A 21 -4.94 9.75 -13.30
CA ASP A 21 -5.72 8.75 -14.06
C ASP A 21 -4.83 7.93 -15.02
N GLU A 22 -3.53 8.23 -15.08
CA GLU A 22 -2.58 7.42 -15.85
C GLU A 22 -2.51 5.99 -15.30
N ILE A 23 -2.30 5.04 -16.22
CA ILE A 23 -2.09 3.64 -15.88
C ILE A 23 -0.63 3.50 -15.42
N PRO A 24 -0.38 3.14 -14.14
CA PRO A 24 0.98 2.95 -13.63
C PRO A 24 1.69 1.78 -14.31
N ASP A 25 3.02 1.83 -14.34
CA ASP A 25 3.82 0.71 -14.81
C ASP A 25 3.76 -0.49 -13.83
N GLN A 26 4.16 -1.67 -14.30
CA GLN A 26 4.06 -2.89 -13.52
C GLN A 26 4.87 -2.88 -12.21
N ARG A 27 6.05 -2.23 -12.19
CA ARG A 27 6.89 -2.17 -10.98
C ARG A 27 6.27 -1.24 -9.94
N ASP A 28 5.76 -0.13 -10.39
CA ASP A 28 5.07 0.85 -9.58
C ASP A 28 3.77 0.26 -8.98
N VAL A 29 3.03 -0.52 -9.77
CA VAL A 29 1.87 -1.30 -9.29
C VAL A 29 2.28 -2.23 -8.14
N VAL A 30 3.37 -2.99 -8.28
CA VAL A 30 3.85 -3.92 -7.22
C VAL A 30 4.21 -3.17 -5.94
N ILE A 31 4.97 -2.08 -6.05
CA ILE A 31 5.36 -1.27 -4.88
C ILE A 31 4.13 -0.66 -4.20
N PHE A 32 3.19 -0.16 -5.00
CA PHE A 32 1.93 0.40 -4.49
C PHE A 32 1.10 -0.66 -3.75
N CYS A 33 0.96 -1.86 -4.29
CA CYS A 33 0.24 -2.97 -3.64
C CYS A 33 0.91 -3.39 -2.32
N LEU A 34 2.24 -3.44 -2.28
CA LEU A 34 2.98 -3.72 -1.06
C LEU A 34 2.75 -2.64 0.00
N MET A 35 2.70 -1.37 -0.40
CA MET A 35 2.38 -0.28 0.51
C MET A 35 0.96 -0.36 1.08
N ASP A 36 -0.02 -0.80 0.30
CA ASP A 36 -1.38 -1.03 0.80
C ASP A 36 -1.43 -2.22 1.76
N ALA A 37 -0.80 -3.35 1.39
CA ALA A 37 -0.75 -4.55 2.22
C ALA A 37 -0.06 -4.31 3.58
N CYS A 38 0.98 -3.49 3.59
CA CYS A 38 1.70 -3.09 4.81
C CYS A 38 1.04 -1.92 5.55
N ASP A 39 -0.11 -1.43 5.06
CA ASP A 39 -0.83 -0.27 5.59
C ASP A 39 0.07 0.97 5.77
N MET A 40 0.94 1.21 4.79
CA MET A 40 1.86 2.35 4.77
C MET A 40 1.19 3.65 4.33
N PHE A 41 0.04 3.60 3.64
CA PHE A 41 -0.66 4.81 3.22
C PHE A 41 -1.11 5.69 4.39
N ARG A 42 -1.34 5.12 5.59
CA ARG A 42 -1.62 5.89 6.82
C ARG A 42 -0.47 6.80 7.26
N THR A 43 0.74 6.56 6.74
CA THR A 43 1.93 7.40 7.00
C THR A 43 2.05 8.56 6.03
N LEU A 44 1.33 8.51 4.91
CA LEU A 44 1.37 9.51 3.83
C LEU A 44 0.11 10.37 3.77
N LEU A 45 -1.04 9.81 4.18
CA LEU A 45 -2.35 10.45 4.06
C LEU A 45 -3.01 10.54 5.43
N GLY A 46 -3.73 11.64 5.66
CA GLY A 46 -4.62 11.75 6.81
C GLY A 46 -5.81 10.78 6.69
N PRO A 47 -6.50 10.44 7.79
CA PRO A 47 -7.57 9.42 7.79
C PRO A 47 -8.74 9.75 6.85
N VAL A 48 -9.12 11.03 6.74
CA VAL A 48 -10.19 11.49 5.84
C VAL A 48 -9.79 11.30 4.37
N GLU A 49 -8.56 11.68 4.05
CA GLU A 49 -8.01 11.56 2.70
C GLU A 49 -7.80 10.10 2.30
N LEU A 50 -7.31 9.29 3.23
CA LEU A 50 -7.12 7.85 3.06
C LEU A 50 -8.43 7.13 2.72
N ASN A 51 -9.53 7.53 3.38
CA ASN A 51 -10.87 7.04 3.08
C ASN A 51 -11.34 7.50 1.69
N ARG A 52 -11.12 8.76 1.33
CA ARG A 52 -11.46 9.30 0.01
C ARG A 52 -10.71 8.59 -1.12
N MET A 53 -9.44 8.23 -0.88
CA MET A 53 -8.57 7.59 -1.86
C MET A 53 -8.71 6.05 -1.90
N ARG A 54 -9.46 5.47 -0.96
CA ARG A 54 -9.66 4.01 -0.86
C ARG A 54 -10.16 3.34 -2.14
N PRO A 55 -11.11 3.93 -2.91
CA PRO A 55 -11.54 3.36 -4.18
C PRO A 55 -10.39 3.24 -5.20
N ARG A 56 -9.61 4.32 -5.38
CA ARG A 56 -8.46 4.34 -6.30
C ARG A 56 -7.39 3.33 -5.90
N ILE A 57 -7.08 3.24 -4.60
CA ILE A 57 -6.14 2.25 -4.06
C ILE A 57 -6.61 0.83 -4.38
N SER A 58 -7.89 0.54 -4.16
CA SER A 58 -8.48 -0.77 -4.48
C SER A 58 -8.41 -1.09 -5.98
N ASP A 59 -8.63 -0.11 -6.84
CA ASP A 59 -8.58 -0.32 -8.30
C ASP A 59 -7.18 -0.59 -8.81
N ILE A 60 -6.17 0.12 -8.30
CA ILE A 60 -4.77 -0.15 -8.64
C ILE A 60 -4.35 -1.53 -8.12
N SER A 61 -4.75 -1.91 -6.90
CA SER A 61 -4.42 -3.21 -6.30
C SER A 61 -4.98 -4.41 -7.08
N LYS A 62 -6.02 -4.21 -7.90
CA LYS A 62 -6.55 -5.26 -8.79
C LYS A 62 -5.66 -5.55 -10.00
N LEU A 63 -4.78 -4.62 -10.38
CA LEU A 63 -3.88 -4.76 -11.53
C LEU A 63 -2.72 -5.73 -11.24
N ASP A 64 -2.46 -6.07 -9.98
CA ASP A 64 -1.36 -6.94 -9.58
C ASP A 64 -1.83 -8.36 -9.22
N LEU A 65 -1.71 -9.30 -10.15
CA LEU A 65 -2.04 -10.71 -9.89
C LEU A 65 -1.03 -11.39 -8.93
N ILE A 66 0.25 -11.00 -8.96
CA ILE A 66 1.29 -11.56 -8.09
C ILE A 66 1.25 -10.88 -6.71
N GLY A 67 1.05 -9.57 -6.69
CA GLY A 67 0.81 -8.78 -5.49
C GLY A 67 -0.41 -9.24 -4.72
N GLN A 68 -1.48 -9.71 -5.37
CA GLN A 68 -2.64 -10.28 -4.66
C GLN A 68 -2.29 -11.52 -3.85
N ALA A 69 -1.48 -12.44 -4.39
CA ALA A 69 -1.02 -13.63 -3.64
C ALA A 69 -0.12 -13.23 -2.46
N THR A 70 0.78 -12.27 -2.67
CA THR A 70 1.69 -11.75 -1.64
C THR A 70 0.93 -10.98 -0.55
N THR A 71 -0.04 -10.14 -0.95
CA THR A 71 -0.93 -9.39 -0.05
C THR A 71 -1.78 -10.33 0.81
N LYS A 72 -2.27 -11.44 0.23
CA LYS A 72 -3.00 -12.46 0.98
C LYS A 72 -2.15 -13.05 2.10
N LEU A 73 -0.90 -13.43 1.81
CA LEU A 73 0.03 -13.96 2.81
C LEU A 73 0.33 -12.92 3.91
N ILE A 74 0.56 -11.66 3.55
CA ILE A 74 0.78 -10.58 4.53
C ILE A 74 -0.43 -10.42 5.46
N ARG A 75 -1.65 -10.44 4.91
CA ARG A 75 -2.88 -10.36 5.72
C ARG A 75 -3.05 -11.55 6.64
N GLU A 76 -2.76 -12.77 6.17
CA GLU A 76 -2.79 -13.97 7.01
C GLU A 76 -1.84 -13.86 8.21
N ILE A 77 -0.62 -13.33 7.99
CA ILE A 77 0.35 -13.06 9.06
C ILE A 77 -0.18 -12.00 10.03
N GLN A 78 -0.74 -10.89 9.53
CA GLN A 78 -1.31 -9.84 10.39
C GLN A 78 -2.44 -10.36 11.27
N VAL A 79 -3.36 -11.16 10.71
CA VAL A 79 -4.45 -11.79 11.47
C VAL A 79 -3.91 -12.72 12.55
N ALA A 80 -2.92 -13.55 12.23
CA ALA A 80 -2.29 -14.43 13.20
C ALA A 80 -1.58 -13.65 14.33
N LEU A 81 -0.93 -12.52 14.00
CA LEU A 81 -0.30 -11.64 14.98
C LEU A 81 -1.33 -10.99 15.91
N VAL A 82 -2.46 -10.54 15.39
CA VAL A 82 -3.56 -9.98 16.19
C VAL A 82 -4.16 -11.06 17.09
N ALA A 83 -4.38 -12.27 16.58
CA ALA A 83 -4.91 -13.38 17.37
C ALA A 83 -3.99 -13.82 18.51
N THR A 84 -2.67 -13.65 18.35
CA THR A 84 -1.68 -13.96 19.41
C THR A 84 -1.52 -12.86 20.46
N HIS A 85 -1.92 -11.62 20.14
CA HIS A 85 -1.88 -10.48 21.07
C HIS A 85 -3.27 -10.00 21.54
N ALA A 86 -4.35 -10.60 21.04
CA ALA A 86 -5.69 -10.38 21.55
C ALA A 86 -5.76 -10.97 22.97
N PRO A 87 -6.17 -10.18 23.99
CA PRO A 87 -6.41 -10.75 25.31
C PRO A 87 -7.52 -11.79 25.18
N LEU A 88 -7.29 -12.96 25.76
CA LEU A 88 -8.28 -14.04 25.87
C LEU A 88 -9.37 -13.68 26.88
N PHE A 89 -9.96 -12.48 26.87
CA PHE A 89 -11.13 -12.12 27.68
C PHE A 89 -11.93 -10.99 27.04
#